data_AF-A0AA92UYZ2-F1
#
_entry.id   AF-A0AA92UYZ2-F1
#
_cell.length_a   1.000
_cell.length_b   1.000
_cell.length_c   1.000
_cell.angle_alpha   90.00
_cell.angle_beta   90.00
_cell.angle_gamma   90.00
#
_symmetry.space_group_name_H-M   'P 1'
#
loop_
_entity.id
_entity.type
_entity.pdbx_description
1 polymer ?
#
loop_
_entity_poly.entity_id
_entity_poly.type
_entity_poly.pdbx_seq_one_letter_code
_entity_poly.pdbx_strand_id
1 'polypeptide(L)'
;MTVITRTINFIRKAVKGEKGSVLRGPQLWNTCSNGYRFEAGGEGEEWKDVVLYNGNSYSCIKTHVKTADNYPGSAADLNNHYWRLGQSIELIIAHIILAQYQMVENLGVRTIEMKDKDGNVVFRAKDGDLVCKGGIFQNVSVSGDVSVGRLRYKENTVTDGTSVINGSFIMGWGTYVLPHLKDGESMRIVAFNPIITRNSLPTVLKGEQAEDLFMPASFNFSLAREKTIEFNGWCELIGTNHIGHTIWVYNIVENNQKLE
;
A
#
# COMPACT_ATOMS: atom_id res chain seq x y z
N MET A 1 65.16 22.88 40.86
CA MET A 1 64.33 21.85 41.54
C MET A 1 63.88 20.88 40.46
N THR A 2 64.54 19.73 40.34
CA THR A 2 64.34 18.79 39.23
C THR A 2 63.18 17.86 39.58
N VAL A 3 62.09 17.92 38.82
CA VAL A 3 60.95 17.01 38.99
C VAL A 3 61.28 15.69 38.30
N ILE A 4 61.40 14.61 39.08
CA ILE A 4 61.51 13.25 38.56
C ILE A 4 60.09 12.71 38.39
N THR A 5 59.62 12.58 37.16
CA THR A 5 58.35 11.91 36.86
C THR A 5 58.61 10.42 36.61
N ARG A 6 58.12 9.55 37.50
CA ARG A 6 58.08 8.10 37.26
C ARG A 6 56.72 7.72 36.66
N THR A 7 56.72 7.22 35.44
CA THR A 7 55.52 6.66 34.81
C THR A 7 55.30 5.23 35.31
N ILE A 8 54.14 4.98 35.94
CA ILE A 8 53.67 3.62 36.23
C ILE A 8 52.86 3.16 35.02
N ASN A 9 53.41 2.24 34.23
CA ASN A 9 52.66 1.58 33.16
C ASN A 9 51.80 0.47 33.77
N PHE A 10 50.48 0.68 33.82
CA PHE A 10 49.54 -0.41 34.07
C PHE A 10 49.50 -1.30 32.83
N ILE A 11 50.24 -2.41 32.84
CA ILE A 11 49.93 -3.52 31.92
C ILE A 11 48.64 -4.14 32.47
N ARG A 12 47.48 -3.78 31.88
CA ARG A 12 46.29 -4.62 32.03
C ARG A 12 46.64 -5.96 31.39
N LYS A 13 46.95 -6.95 32.23
CA LYS A 13 46.96 -8.35 31.84
C LYS A 13 45.52 -8.67 31.44
N ALA A 14 45.24 -8.68 30.14
CA ALA A 14 43.94 -9.11 29.64
C ALA A 14 43.73 -10.56 30.09
N VAL A 15 42.84 -10.75 31.06
CA VAL A 15 42.36 -12.07 31.44
C VAL A 15 41.37 -12.47 30.34
N LYS A 16 41.48 -13.71 29.86
CA LYS A 16 40.55 -14.32 28.90
C LYS A 16 39.12 -14.10 29.41
N GLY A 17 38.31 -13.29 28.71
CA GLY A 17 36.88 -13.10 29.02
C GLY A 17 36.28 -11.68 28.92
N GLU A 18 37.06 -10.60 28.73
CA GLU A 18 36.50 -9.23 28.84
C GLU A 18 35.71 -8.67 27.63
N LYS A 19 35.45 -9.47 26.58
CA LYS A 19 34.34 -9.20 25.64
C LYS A 19 33.67 -10.53 25.34
N GLY A 20 32.60 -10.87 26.06
CA GLY A 20 31.64 -11.83 25.54
C GLY A 20 31.22 -11.37 24.15
N SER A 21 31.32 -12.25 23.15
CA SER A 21 30.85 -11.94 21.81
C SER A 21 29.38 -11.53 21.92
N VAL A 22 29.06 -10.30 21.51
CA VAL A 22 27.67 -9.86 21.30
C VAL A 22 26.95 -10.97 20.52
N LEU A 23 25.76 -11.38 20.97
CA LEU A 23 24.90 -12.34 20.28
C LEU A 23 24.80 -11.91 18.81
N ARG A 24 25.44 -12.66 17.91
CA ARG A 24 25.32 -12.43 16.47
C ARG A 24 24.09 -13.21 16.03
N GLY A 25 23.01 -12.49 15.75
CA GLY A 25 21.76 -13.10 15.28
C GLY A 25 21.98 -13.96 14.02
N PRO A 26 21.05 -14.87 13.70
CA PRO A 26 21.19 -15.79 12.58
C PRO A 26 21.52 -15.05 11.28
N GLN A 27 22.55 -15.50 10.56
CA GLN A 27 22.98 -14.93 9.28
C GLN A 27 22.60 -15.85 8.12
N LEU A 28 22.31 -15.32 6.92
CA LEU A 28 22.24 -16.16 5.73
C LEU A 28 23.66 -16.61 5.36
N TRP A 29 23.89 -17.92 5.19
CA TRP A 29 25.23 -18.44 4.85
C TRP A 29 25.83 -17.75 3.61
N ASN A 30 25.00 -17.54 2.59
CA ASN A 30 25.40 -16.97 1.31
C ASN A 30 25.72 -15.47 1.38
N THR A 31 25.33 -14.77 2.46
CA THR A 31 25.63 -13.33 2.62
C THR A 31 26.90 -13.10 3.45
N CYS A 32 27.44 -14.12 4.11
CA CYS A 32 28.71 -14.03 4.82
C CYS A 32 29.88 -14.04 3.81
N SER A 33 30.77 -13.05 3.89
CA SER A 33 31.97 -13.00 3.04
C SER A 33 32.94 -14.15 3.37
N ASN A 34 33.65 -14.65 2.36
CA ASN A 34 34.80 -15.53 2.62
C ASN A 34 35.81 -14.80 3.51
N GLY A 35 36.37 -15.49 4.50
CA GLY A 35 37.16 -14.86 5.56
C GLY A 35 36.36 -14.46 6.81
N TYR A 36 35.03 -14.52 6.79
CA TYR A 36 34.21 -14.33 7.99
C TYR A 36 34.51 -15.41 9.04
N ARG A 37 34.72 -15.02 10.30
CA ARG A 37 35.04 -15.94 11.38
C ARG A 37 33.78 -16.30 12.18
N PHE A 38 33.38 -17.57 12.07
CA PHE A 38 32.33 -18.17 12.88
C PHE A 38 32.88 -18.60 14.23
N GLU A 39 32.18 -18.26 15.31
CA GLU A 39 32.53 -18.68 16.67
C GLU A 39 31.59 -19.77 17.16
N ALA A 40 32.18 -20.81 17.76
CA ALA A 40 31.47 -21.77 18.59
C ALA A 40 31.68 -21.41 20.06
N GLY A 41 30.67 -21.68 20.89
CA GLY A 41 30.78 -21.56 22.34
C GLY A 41 31.69 -22.63 22.92
N GLY A 42 32.26 -22.34 24.10
CA GLY A 42 32.91 -23.33 24.95
C GLY A 42 31.94 -24.36 25.54
N GLU A 43 32.50 -25.33 26.27
CA GLU A 43 31.71 -26.36 26.97
C GLU A 43 30.77 -25.72 28.00
N GLY A 44 29.47 -25.91 27.83
CA GLY A 44 28.44 -25.29 28.67
C GLY A 44 28.05 -23.85 28.29
N GLU A 45 28.59 -23.28 27.21
CA GLU A 45 28.24 -21.94 26.75
C GLU A 45 27.07 -21.95 25.74
N GLU A 46 26.12 -21.04 25.90
CA GLU A 46 25.00 -20.85 24.96
C GLU A 46 25.38 -20.01 23.73
N TRP A 47 26.53 -19.35 23.75
CA TRP A 47 26.97 -18.39 22.74
C TRP A 47 27.59 -19.12 21.53
N LYS A 48 26.90 -19.12 20.39
CA LYS A 48 27.37 -19.73 19.14
C LYS A 48 26.80 -18.97 17.94
N ASP A 49 27.56 -18.91 16.85
CA ASP A 49 27.04 -18.35 15.60
C ASP A 49 26.02 -19.32 14.96
N VAL A 50 24.96 -18.77 14.37
CA VAL A 50 23.90 -19.52 13.68
C VAL A 50 23.77 -19.04 12.25
N VAL A 51 23.67 -19.97 11.30
CA VAL A 51 23.48 -19.67 9.88
C VAL A 51 22.24 -20.36 9.31
N LEU A 52 21.57 -19.68 8.38
CA LEU A 52 20.50 -20.24 7.56
C LEU A 52 21.08 -20.72 6.23
N TYR A 53 20.88 -22.01 5.93
CA TYR A 53 21.32 -22.63 4.68
C TYR A 53 20.32 -23.69 4.23
N ASN A 54 19.91 -23.64 2.95
CA ASN A 54 18.93 -24.57 2.35
C ASN A 54 17.67 -24.79 3.21
N GLY A 55 17.11 -23.73 3.78
CA GLY A 55 15.87 -23.77 4.58
C GLY A 55 16.04 -24.28 6.01
N ASN A 56 17.24 -24.66 6.42
CA ASN A 56 17.53 -25.12 7.79
C ASN A 56 18.40 -24.10 8.55
N SER A 57 18.26 -24.11 9.87
CA SER A 57 19.18 -23.43 10.78
C SER A 57 20.32 -24.37 11.17
N TYR A 58 21.55 -23.87 11.13
CA TYR A 58 22.73 -24.59 11.59
C TYR A 58 23.49 -23.76 12.61
N SER A 59 23.81 -24.34 13.77
CA SER A 59 24.67 -23.69 14.74
C SER A 59 26.13 -24.13 14.55
N CYS A 60 27.05 -23.18 14.65
CA CYS A 60 28.48 -23.43 14.67
C CYS A 60 28.84 -24.17 15.97
N ILE A 61 29.50 -25.32 15.83
CA ILE A 61 29.98 -26.14 16.96
C ILE A 61 31.50 -26.13 17.07
N LYS A 62 32.18 -25.62 16.05
CA LYS A 62 33.63 -25.43 16.05
C LYS A 62 34.00 -24.13 15.36
N THR A 63 34.66 -23.23 16.07
CA THR A 63 35.14 -21.96 15.53
C THR A 63 35.98 -22.18 14.28
N HIS A 64 35.64 -21.48 13.20
CA HIS A 64 36.31 -21.62 11.91
C HIS A 64 36.14 -20.36 11.04
N VAL A 65 36.90 -20.29 9.95
CA VAL A 65 36.81 -19.20 8.97
C VAL A 65 36.02 -19.70 7.75
N LYS A 66 35.08 -18.88 7.27
CA LYS A 66 34.31 -19.16 6.07
C LYS A 66 35.23 -19.33 4.86
N THR A 67 35.01 -20.42 4.13
CA THR A 67 35.53 -20.63 2.77
C THR A 67 34.35 -20.87 1.82
N ALA A 68 34.63 -21.09 0.54
CA ALA A 68 33.59 -21.51 -0.41
C ALA A 68 33.06 -22.92 -0.08
N ASP A 69 33.89 -23.77 0.54
CA ASP A 69 33.69 -25.21 0.56
C ASP A 69 33.23 -25.77 1.91
N ASN A 70 33.09 -24.93 2.94
CA ASN A 70 32.71 -25.34 4.30
C ASN A 70 31.28 -24.95 4.71
N TYR A 71 30.38 -24.90 3.72
CA TYR A 71 28.95 -24.72 3.96
C TYR A 71 28.35 -25.90 4.74
N PRO A 72 27.23 -25.72 5.47
CA PRO A 72 26.60 -26.82 6.21
C PRO A 72 26.26 -28.02 5.30
N GLY A 73 26.71 -29.22 5.68
CA GLY A 73 26.56 -30.45 4.89
C GLY A 73 27.58 -30.66 3.76
N SER A 74 28.55 -29.75 3.60
CA SER A 74 29.67 -29.94 2.68
C SER A 74 30.62 -31.07 3.13
N ALA A 75 31.47 -31.57 2.22
CA ALA A 75 32.53 -32.51 2.59
C ALA A 75 33.49 -31.92 3.65
N ALA A 76 33.79 -30.62 3.58
CA ALA A 76 34.65 -29.98 4.56
C ALA A 76 34.00 -29.87 5.94
N ASP A 77 32.68 -29.62 5.99
CA ASP A 77 31.91 -29.66 7.24
C ASP A 77 31.85 -31.07 7.82
N LEU A 78 31.49 -32.07 7.03
CA LEU A 78 31.38 -33.46 7.49
C LEU A 78 32.70 -33.99 8.07
N ASN A 79 33.83 -33.61 7.48
CA ASN A 79 35.16 -34.02 7.95
C ASN A 79 35.64 -33.27 9.20
N ASN A 80 35.19 -32.02 9.41
CA ASN A 80 35.71 -31.17 10.48
C ASN A 80 34.71 -30.89 11.60
N HIS A 81 33.46 -31.30 11.42
CA HIS A 81 32.32 -31.07 12.31
C HIS A 81 32.18 -29.57 12.63
N TYR A 82 31.93 -28.75 11.61
CA TYR A 82 31.78 -27.30 11.79
C TYR A 82 30.36 -26.93 12.24
N TRP A 83 29.35 -27.64 11.72
CA TRP A 83 27.94 -27.31 11.90
C TRP A 83 27.15 -28.43 12.57
N ARG A 84 26.13 -28.06 13.35
CA ARG A 84 25.04 -28.95 13.78
C ARG A 84 23.69 -28.36 13.35
N LEU A 85 22.71 -29.22 13.07
CA LEU A 85 21.34 -28.76 12.87
C LEU A 85 20.84 -28.06 14.15
N GLY A 86 20.24 -26.87 13.98
CA GLY A 86 19.80 -26.00 15.06
C GLY A 86 18.73 -26.63 15.94
N GLN A 87 18.70 -26.22 17.22
CA GLN A 87 17.66 -26.63 18.17
C GLN A 87 16.37 -25.82 17.94
N SER A 88 15.26 -26.25 18.54
CA SER A 88 13.89 -25.77 18.29
C SER A 88 13.72 -24.25 18.22
N ILE A 89 14.46 -23.46 19.00
CA ILE A 89 14.31 -22.00 19.03
C ILE A 89 14.89 -21.27 17.81
N GLU A 90 15.94 -21.83 17.18
CA GLU A 90 16.53 -21.28 15.95
C GLU A 90 15.68 -21.64 14.73
N LEU A 91 15.06 -22.83 14.76
CA LEU A 91 14.06 -23.24 13.77
C LEU A 91 12.79 -22.38 13.85
N ILE A 92 12.39 -21.90 15.03
CA ILE A 92 11.22 -21.02 15.20
C ILE A 92 11.40 -19.69 14.44
N ILE A 93 12.58 -19.07 14.45
CA ILE A 93 12.81 -17.79 13.74
C ILE A 93 12.78 -17.98 12.21
N ALA A 94 13.41 -19.04 11.70
CA ALA A 94 13.35 -19.38 10.28
C ALA A 94 11.92 -19.72 9.86
N HIS A 95 11.19 -20.50 10.66
CA HIS A 95 9.79 -20.83 10.41
C HIS A 95 8.87 -19.61 10.50
N ILE A 96 9.11 -18.64 11.39
CA ILE A 96 8.33 -17.40 11.43
C ILE A 96 8.50 -16.61 10.13
N ILE A 97 9.72 -16.54 9.58
CA ILE A 97 10.01 -15.82 8.32
C ILE A 97 9.58 -16.61 7.07
N LEU A 98 9.54 -17.96 7.13
CA LEU A 98 9.10 -18.83 6.03
C LEU A 98 7.63 -19.29 6.12
N ALA A 99 6.92 -18.98 7.21
CA ALA A 99 5.52 -19.35 7.35
C ALA A 99 4.70 -18.69 6.24
N GLN A 100 3.84 -19.47 5.60
CA GLN A 100 3.03 -19.10 4.41
C GLN A 100 2.20 -17.82 4.58
N TYR A 101 2.02 -17.34 5.81
CA TYR A 101 1.35 -16.09 6.12
C TYR A 101 1.94 -15.49 7.40
N GLN A 102 2.45 -14.26 7.31
CA GLN A 102 2.88 -13.48 8.47
C GLN A 102 1.94 -12.31 8.65
N MET A 103 1.39 -12.21 9.86
CA MET A 103 0.77 -10.98 10.34
C MET A 103 1.83 -10.20 11.09
N VAL A 104 2.19 -9.03 10.57
CA VAL A 104 3.16 -8.12 11.19
C VAL A 104 2.45 -6.82 11.53
N GLU A 105 2.40 -6.48 12.82
CA GLU A 105 1.71 -5.27 13.29
C GLU A 105 2.47 -4.00 12.90
N ASN A 106 3.80 -4.02 12.96
CA ASN A 106 4.66 -2.86 12.69
C ASN A 106 5.81 -3.25 11.75
N LEU A 107 5.58 -3.09 10.44
CA LEU A 107 6.58 -3.41 9.40
C LEU A 107 7.22 -2.13 8.84
N GLY A 108 8.49 -1.90 9.18
CA GLY A 108 9.33 -0.88 8.56
C GLY A 108 10.30 -1.51 7.57
N VAL A 109 10.18 -1.19 6.28
CA VAL A 109 11.01 -1.77 5.21
C VAL A 109 11.39 -0.73 4.17
N ARG A 110 12.59 -0.86 3.58
CA ARG A 110 13.05 -0.01 2.47
C ARG A 110 12.46 -0.41 1.12
N THR A 111 12.12 -1.69 0.97
CA THR A 111 11.66 -2.23 -0.31
C THR A 111 10.66 -3.36 -0.07
N ILE A 112 9.55 -3.32 -0.79
CA ILE A 112 8.58 -4.41 -0.90
C ILE A 112 8.48 -4.79 -2.37
N GLU A 113 8.57 -6.09 -2.67
CA GLU A 113 8.31 -6.64 -3.99
C GLU A 113 7.42 -7.87 -3.84
N MET A 114 6.25 -7.83 -4.48
CA MET A 114 5.33 -8.96 -4.54
C MET A 114 5.32 -9.51 -5.95
N LYS A 115 5.42 -10.84 -6.07
CA LYS A 115 5.36 -11.56 -7.34
C LYS A 115 4.09 -12.38 -7.43
N ASP A 116 3.56 -12.52 -8.64
CA ASP A 116 2.52 -13.51 -8.93
C ASP A 116 3.08 -14.94 -9.00
N LYS A 117 2.19 -15.92 -9.21
CA LYS A 117 2.54 -17.34 -9.35
C LYS A 117 3.52 -17.64 -10.48
N ASP A 118 3.63 -16.74 -11.46
CA ASP A 118 4.49 -16.88 -12.64
C ASP A 118 5.83 -16.13 -12.43
N GLY A 119 6.04 -15.52 -11.26
CA GLY A 119 7.26 -14.81 -10.89
C GLY A 119 7.32 -13.34 -11.34
N ASN A 120 6.24 -12.79 -11.90
CA ASN A 120 6.21 -11.39 -12.33
C ASN A 120 5.94 -10.46 -11.15
N VAL A 121 6.65 -9.32 -11.09
CA VAL A 121 6.39 -8.28 -10.09
C VAL A 121 5.04 -7.62 -10.36
N VAL A 122 4.11 -7.72 -9.40
CA VAL A 122 2.74 -7.16 -9.43
C VAL A 122 2.56 -5.97 -8.50
N PHE A 123 3.34 -5.89 -7.43
CA PHE A 123 3.40 -4.73 -6.53
C PHE A 123 4.85 -4.47 -6.15
N ARG A 124 5.27 -3.21 -6.20
CA ARG A 124 6.62 -2.78 -5.82
C ARG A 124 6.57 -1.42 -5.15
N ALA A 125 7.09 -1.35 -3.93
CA ALA A 125 7.43 -0.09 -3.27
C ALA A 125 8.96 -0.04 -3.14
N LYS A 126 9.64 0.77 -3.95
CA LYS A 126 11.11 0.80 -4.02
C LYS A 126 11.62 2.13 -4.54
N ASP A 127 12.63 2.69 -3.87
CA ASP A 127 13.38 3.86 -4.32
C ASP A 127 12.49 5.08 -4.67
N GLY A 128 11.40 5.27 -3.91
CA GLY A 128 10.44 6.36 -4.11
C GLY A 128 9.27 6.02 -5.05
N ASP A 129 9.37 4.93 -5.80
CA ASP A 129 8.31 4.48 -6.70
C ASP A 129 7.36 3.50 -6.04
N LEU A 130 6.07 3.66 -6.35
CA LEU A 130 5.02 2.68 -6.08
C LEU A 130 4.41 2.20 -7.39
N VAL A 131 4.63 0.93 -7.73
CA VAL A 131 4.08 0.31 -8.94
C VAL A 131 3.10 -0.78 -8.53
N CYS A 132 1.87 -0.70 -9.01
CA CYS A 132 0.83 -1.71 -8.83
C CYS A 132 0.24 -2.07 -10.20
N LYS A 133 0.38 -3.33 -10.64
CA LYS A 133 -0.08 -3.79 -11.96
C LYS A 133 -1.49 -4.36 -11.97
N GLY A 134 -2.11 -4.47 -10.81
CA GLY A 134 -3.46 -5.02 -10.66
C GLY A 134 -3.90 -5.01 -9.21
N GLY A 135 -5.21 -5.05 -9.01
CA GLY A 135 -5.83 -4.97 -7.68
C GLY A 135 -7.05 -4.06 -7.70
N ILE A 136 -7.80 -4.08 -6.59
CA ILE A 136 -8.92 -3.18 -6.35
C ILE A 136 -8.54 -2.35 -5.14
N PHE A 137 -8.45 -1.04 -5.34
CA PHE A 137 -8.34 -0.10 -4.23
C PHE A 137 -9.74 0.40 -3.89
N GLN A 138 -10.08 0.41 -2.60
CA GLN A 138 -11.35 0.91 -2.07
C GLN A 138 -11.05 2.03 -1.07
N ASN A 139 -11.93 3.04 -0.99
CA ASN A 139 -11.80 4.18 -0.08
C ASN A 139 -10.48 4.95 -0.23
N VAL A 140 -10.09 5.23 -1.49
CA VAL A 140 -8.85 5.94 -1.81
C VAL A 140 -9.07 7.44 -1.83
N SER A 141 -8.22 8.19 -1.14
CA SER A 141 -8.03 9.63 -1.33
C SER A 141 -6.73 9.86 -2.09
N VAL A 142 -6.77 10.63 -3.17
CA VAL A 142 -5.61 10.95 -4.01
C VAL A 142 -5.43 12.47 -4.01
N SER A 143 -4.20 12.93 -3.84
CA SER A 143 -3.82 14.34 -4.03
C SER A 143 -2.77 14.45 -5.13
N GLY A 144 -2.79 15.57 -5.85
CA GLY A 144 -1.97 15.78 -7.05
C GLY A 144 -2.66 15.35 -8.35
N ASP A 145 -1.87 15.22 -9.41
CA ASP A 145 -2.39 14.95 -10.75
C ASP A 145 -2.70 13.46 -10.94
N VAL A 146 -3.85 13.19 -11.58
CA VAL A 146 -4.27 11.84 -11.94
C VAL A 146 -4.30 11.69 -13.46
N SER A 147 -3.40 10.86 -13.99
CA SER A 147 -3.40 10.48 -15.41
C SER A 147 -4.03 9.10 -15.59
N VAL A 148 -5.08 9.02 -16.39
CA VAL A 148 -5.87 7.79 -16.60
C VAL A 148 -5.99 7.48 -18.08
N GLY A 149 -5.58 6.27 -18.49
CA GLY A 149 -5.75 5.82 -19.87
C GLY A 149 -7.21 5.48 -20.23
N ARG A 150 -7.96 4.84 -19.32
CA ARG A 150 -9.39 4.56 -19.46
C ARG A 150 -10.10 4.67 -18.12
N LEU A 151 -11.10 5.54 -18.05
CA LEU A 151 -11.97 5.69 -16.88
C LEU A 151 -13.33 5.04 -17.17
N ARG A 152 -13.71 4.07 -16.34
CA ARG A 152 -15.04 3.43 -16.39
C ARG A 152 -15.79 3.79 -15.12
N TYR A 153 -16.97 4.37 -15.27
CA TYR A 153 -17.83 4.70 -14.15
C TYR A 153 -18.72 3.52 -13.81
N LYS A 154 -19.00 3.35 -12.51
CA LYS A 154 -20.15 2.56 -12.09
C LYS A 154 -21.39 3.43 -12.21
N GLU A 155 -22.41 2.86 -12.83
CA GLU A 155 -23.75 3.44 -12.86
C GLU A 155 -24.30 3.54 -11.43
N ASN A 156 -25.03 4.61 -11.16
CA ASN A 156 -25.82 4.74 -9.95
C ASN A 156 -26.96 3.72 -9.94
N THR A 157 -27.15 3.03 -8.82
CA THR A 157 -28.16 1.97 -8.70
C THR A 157 -29.43 2.42 -7.97
N VAL A 158 -29.54 3.68 -7.57
CA VAL A 158 -30.57 4.16 -6.64
C VAL A 158 -31.43 5.26 -7.26
N THR A 159 -32.73 4.99 -7.46
CA THR A 159 -33.67 5.86 -8.20
C THR A 159 -34.95 6.17 -7.40
N ASP A 160 -34.93 5.92 -6.09
CA ASP A 160 -36.10 6.01 -5.20
C ASP A 160 -36.53 7.46 -4.89
N GLY A 161 -35.71 8.44 -5.31
CA GLY A 161 -35.91 9.85 -4.99
C GLY A 161 -35.78 10.17 -3.50
N THR A 162 -35.18 9.30 -2.69
CA THR A 162 -34.99 9.53 -1.24
C THR A 162 -33.56 9.29 -0.80
N SER A 163 -32.86 8.37 -1.44
CA SER A 163 -31.49 8.00 -1.14
C SER A 163 -30.52 8.76 -2.04
N VAL A 164 -29.43 9.23 -1.45
CA VAL A 164 -28.34 9.88 -2.20
C VAL A 164 -27.72 8.88 -3.17
N ILE A 165 -27.40 9.36 -4.38
CA ILE A 165 -26.76 8.54 -5.40
C ILE A 165 -25.43 7.93 -4.90
N ASN A 166 -25.09 6.76 -5.42
CA ASN A 166 -23.90 6.00 -5.02
C ASN A 166 -22.91 5.81 -6.19
N GLY A 167 -22.96 6.68 -7.19
CA GLY A 167 -22.12 6.60 -8.39
C GLY A 167 -21.86 7.98 -9.01
N SER A 168 -20.89 8.03 -9.92
CA SER A 168 -20.54 9.26 -10.65
C SER A 168 -21.26 9.37 -12.01
N PHE A 169 -22.06 8.38 -12.36
CA PHE A 169 -22.81 8.33 -13.61
C PHE A 169 -24.25 7.88 -13.35
N ILE A 170 -25.22 8.65 -13.82
CA ILE A 170 -26.65 8.33 -13.74
C ILE A 170 -27.11 7.88 -15.13
N MET A 171 -27.87 6.78 -15.20
CA MET A 171 -28.39 6.27 -16.46
C MET A 171 -29.91 6.07 -16.37
N GLY A 172 -30.63 6.57 -17.37
CA GLY A 172 -32.07 6.37 -17.51
C GLY A 172 -32.95 7.29 -16.67
N TRP A 173 -34.26 7.04 -16.78
CA TRP A 173 -35.31 7.80 -16.12
C TRP A 173 -35.38 7.51 -14.61
N GLY A 174 -36.07 8.36 -13.86
CA GLY A 174 -36.24 8.22 -12.41
C GLY A 174 -35.93 9.50 -11.65
N THR A 175 -36.10 9.46 -10.32
CA THR A 175 -35.76 10.58 -9.45
C THR A 175 -34.49 10.26 -8.67
N TYR A 176 -33.50 11.14 -8.75
CA TYR A 176 -32.18 10.95 -8.15
C TYR A 176 -31.86 12.09 -7.19
N VAL A 177 -31.25 11.75 -6.05
CA VAL A 177 -30.84 12.72 -5.04
C VAL A 177 -29.33 12.93 -5.12
N LEU A 178 -28.92 14.13 -5.52
CA LEU A 178 -27.51 14.51 -5.58
C LEU A 178 -27.00 14.87 -4.17
N PRO A 179 -25.75 14.51 -3.83
CA PRO A 179 -25.22 14.76 -2.49
C PRO A 179 -25.11 16.24 -2.17
N HIS A 180 -25.27 16.58 -0.90
CA HIS A 180 -24.84 17.87 -0.40
C HIS A 180 -23.32 17.88 -0.21
N LEU A 181 -22.65 18.87 -0.81
CA LEU A 181 -21.21 19.04 -0.75
C LEU A 181 -20.81 19.92 0.43
N LYS A 182 -19.67 19.63 1.07
CA LYS A 182 -19.10 20.46 2.13
C LYS A 182 -18.30 21.63 1.54
N ASP A 183 -17.98 22.61 2.39
CA ASP A 183 -17.11 23.73 2.03
C ASP A 183 -15.78 23.24 1.42
N GLY A 184 -15.44 23.77 0.24
CA GLY A 184 -14.23 23.39 -0.49
C GLY A 184 -14.36 22.11 -1.32
N GLU A 185 -15.47 21.38 -1.24
CA GLU A 185 -15.72 20.25 -2.12
C GLU A 185 -16.28 20.71 -3.48
N SER A 186 -15.91 19.98 -4.52
CA SER A 186 -16.49 20.12 -5.86
C SER A 186 -16.65 18.73 -6.46
N MET A 187 -17.77 18.51 -7.13
CA MET A 187 -18.09 17.19 -7.68
C MET A 187 -18.64 17.32 -9.09
N ARG A 188 -18.14 16.48 -9.99
CA ARG A 188 -18.72 16.32 -11.33
C ARG A 188 -19.62 15.10 -11.36
N ILE A 189 -20.81 15.26 -11.94
CA ILE A 189 -21.76 14.18 -12.22
C ILE A 189 -22.13 14.25 -13.69
N VAL A 190 -22.25 13.08 -14.32
CA VAL A 190 -22.81 12.95 -15.67
C VAL A 190 -24.08 12.13 -15.58
N ALA A 191 -25.15 12.60 -16.20
CA ALA A 191 -26.42 11.91 -16.26
C ALA A 191 -26.86 11.74 -17.72
N PHE A 192 -27.28 10.54 -18.09
CA PHE A 192 -27.67 10.21 -19.44
C PHE A 192 -28.96 9.39 -19.47
N ASN A 193 -30.00 9.95 -20.08
CA ASN A 193 -31.28 9.29 -20.30
C ASN A 193 -31.59 9.24 -21.80
N PRO A 194 -31.22 8.15 -22.49
CA PRO A 194 -31.44 8.06 -23.92
C PRO A 194 -32.94 8.04 -24.25
N ILE A 195 -33.36 8.91 -25.15
CA ILE A 195 -34.73 8.91 -25.71
C ILE A 195 -34.83 7.77 -26.72
N ILE A 196 -35.06 6.56 -26.23
CA ILE A 196 -35.14 5.34 -27.06
C ILE A 196 -36.56 5.17 -27.63
N THR A 197 -37.58 5.69 -26.93
CA THR A 197 -38.99 5.59 -27.36
C THR A 197 -39.72 6.91 -27.18
N ARG A 198 -40.88 7.05 -27.82
CA ARG A 198 -41.76 8.23 -27.64
C ARG A 198 -42.35 8.37 -26.23
N ASN A 199 -42.24 7.31 -25.40
CA ASN A 199 -42.75 7.27 -24.03
C ASN A 199 -41.62 7.24 -22.98
N SER A 200 -40.39 7.59 -23.37
CA SER A 200 -39.29 7.68 -22.40
C SER A 200 -39.63 8.71 -21.33
N LEU A 201 -39.71 8.25 -20.08
CA LEU A 201 -39.88 9.12 -18.93
C LEU A 201 -38.60 9.95 -18.72
N PRO A 202 -38.71 11.14 -18.11
CA PRO A 202 -37.57 12.00 -17.88
C PRO A 202 -36.73 11.53 -16.67
N THR A 203 -35.52 12.06 -16.59
CA THR A 203 -34.70 12.04 -15.38
C THR A 203 -34.99 13.28 -14.56
N VAL A 204 -35.27 13.10 -13.28
CA VAL A 204 -35.46 14.17 -12.31
C VAL A 204 -34.29 14.17 -11.34
N LEU A 205 -33.60 15.30 -11.22
CA LEU A 205 -32.55 15.50 -10.22
C LEU A 205 -33.02 16.47 -9.16
N LYS A 206 -32.74 16.15 -7.90
CA LYS A 206 -32.93 17.03 -6.75
C LYS A 206 -31.74 16.99 -5.82
N GLY A 207 -31.55 18.04 -5.01
CA GLY A 207 -30.52 18.03 -3.98
C GLY A 207 -30.92 17.24 -2.75
N GLU A 208 -29.92 16.80 -1.98
CA GLU A 208 -30.11 16.12 -0.69
C GLU A 208 -30.75 17.05 0.34
N GLN A 209 -30.36 18.33 0.36
CA GLN A 209 -30.94 19.32 1.26
C GLN A 209 -31.96 20.20 0.55
N ALA A 210 -32.95 20.67 1.32
CA ALA A 210 -34.01 21.54 0.81
C ALA A 210 -33.46 22.83 0.19
N GLU A 211 -32.31 23.32 0.63
CA GLU A 211 -31.67 24.55 0.14
C GLU A 211 -30.63 24.34 -0.96
N ASP A 212 -30.40 23.10 -1.38
CA ASP A 212 -29.56 22.82 -2.55
C ASP A 212 -30.30 23.23 -3.83
N LEU A 213 -29.56 23.76 -4.81
CA LEU A 213 -30.11 24.45 -5.97
C LEU A 213 -29.42 24.02 -7.26
N PHE A 214 -30.15 24.12 -8.36
CA PHE A 214 -29.66 23.88 -9.72
C PHE A 214 -29.64 25.19 -10.49
N MET A 215 -28.57 25.42 -11.25
CA MET A 215 -28.39 26.62 -12.06
C MET A 215 -27.90 26.24 -13.46
N PRO A 216 -28.55 26.67 -14.54
CA PRO A 216 -28.06 26.40 -15.88
C PRO A 216 -26.75 27.17 -16.14
N ALA A 217 -25.80 26.54 -16.83
CA ALA A 217 -24.50 27.13 -17.16
C ALA A 217 -24.58 28.38 -18.05
N SER A 218 -25.72 28.58 -18.75
CA SER A 218 -25.99 29.75 -19.59
C SER A 218 -26.40 31.01 -18.81
N PHE A 219 -26.63 30.90 -17.50
CA PHE A 219 -27.05 32.02 -16.67
C PHE A 219 -25.89 32.61 -15.87
N ASN A 220 -25.73 33.93 -15.97
CA ASN A 220 -24.71 34.70 -15.25
C ASN A 220 -25.19 35.18 -13.87
N PHE A 221 -26.46 34.91 -13.50
CA PHE A 221 -27.14 35.47 -12.32
C PHE A 221 -28.03 34.47 -11.58
N SER A 222 -28.01 34.59 -10.25
CA SER A 222 -28.71 33.82 -9.20
C SER A 222 -30.25 33.70 -9.31
N LEU A 223 -30.90 34.25 -10.34
CA LEU A 223 -32.37 34.35 -10.40
C LEU A 223 -33.04 33.11 -11.04
N ALA A 224 -32.30 32.32 -11.82
CA ALA A 224 -32.78 31.08 -12.42
C ALA A 224 -32.29 29.87 -11.60
N ARG A 225 -32.70 29.80 -10.34
CA ARG A 225 -32.37 28.68 -9.45
C ARG A 225 -33.58 27.78 -9.29
N GLU A 226 -33.40 26.51 -9.62
CA GLU A 226 -34.43 25.48 -9.53
C GLU A 226 -34.11 24.56 -8.35
N LYS A 227 -35.14 24.08 -7.65
CA LYS A 227 -34.97 23.06 -6.58
C LYS A 227 -34.83 21.65 -7.17
N THR A 228 -35.32 21.47 -8.39
CA THR A 228 -35.28 20.23 -9.14
C THR A 228 -35.13 20.53 -10.62
N ILE A 229 -34.43 19.67 -11.36
CA ILE A 229 -34.42 19.76 -12.82
C ILE A 229 -34.95 18.46 -13.43
N GLU A 230 -35.60 18.61 -14.57
CA GLU A 230 -36.14 17.50 -15.36
C GLU A 230 -35.55 17.58 -16.76
N PHE A 231 -35.04 16.47 -17.27
CA PHE A 231 -34.49 16.43 -18.62
C PHE A 231 -34.60 15.04 -19.28
N ASN A 232 -34.47 15.06 -20.60
CA ASN A 232 -34.20 13.90 -21.43
C ASN A 232 -32.85 14.09 -22.12
N GLY A 233 -32.14 13.00 -22.43
CA GLY A 233 -30.83 13.07 -23.08
C GLY A 233 -29.67 13.19 -22.10
N TRP A 234 -28.67 14.00 -22.43
CA TRP A 234 -27.42 14.10 -21.67
C TRP A 234 -27.37 15.40 -20.88
N CYS A 235 -27.15 15.30 -19.56
CA CYS A 235 -26.87 16.41 -18.67
C CYS A 235 -25.49 16.26 -18.00
N GLU A 236 -24.68 17.31 -18.03
CA GLU A 236 -23.44 17.40 -17.26
C GLU A 236 -23.61 18.39 -16.11
N LEU A 237 -23.14 18.02 -14.91
CA LEU A 237 -23.25 18.85 -13.72
C LEU A 237 -21.90 18.98 -13.01
N ILE A 238 -21.63 20.18 -12.50
CA ILE A 238 -20.57 20.45 -11.54
C ILE A 238 -21.21 21.11 -10.32
N GLY A 239 -21.08 20.48 -9.16
CA GLY A 239 -21.54 20.98 -7.89
C GLY A 239 -20.41 21.61 -7.10
N THR A 240 -20.73 22.65 -6.34
CA THR A 240 -19.86 23.22 -5.29
C THR A 240 -20.71 23.71 -4.12
N ASN A 241 -20.13 23.75 -2.93
CA ASN A 241 -20.77 24.42 -1.79
C ASN A 241 -20.59 25.94 -1.89
N HIS A 242 -21.68 26.67 -1.66
CA HIS A 242 -21.69 28.11 -1.50
C HIS A 242 -22.58 28.51 -0.32
N ILE A 243 -21.97 29.06 0.73
CA ILE A 243 -22.66 29.55 1.94
C ILE A 243 -23.53 28.44 2.58
N GLY A 244 -22.97 27.23 2.70
CA GLY A 244 -23.65 26.12 3.37
C GLY A 244 -24.75 25.46 2.54
N HIS A 245 -24.83 25.73 1.24
CA HIS A 245 -25.76 25.11 0.30
C HIS A 245 -25.02 24.64 -0.96
N THR A 246 -25.44 23.51 -1.53
CA THR A 246 -24.85 23.02 -2.77
C THR A 246 -25.52 23.69 -3.97
N ILE A 247 -24.72 24.26 -4.86
CA ILE A 247 -25.17 24.76 -6.15
C ILE A 247 -24.64 23.83 -7.23
N TRP A 248 -25.56 23.14 -7.92
CA TRP A 248 -25.28 22.31 -9.08
C TRP A 248 -25.42 23.14 -10.35
N VAL A 249 -24.29 23.50 -10.95
CA VAL A 249 -24.28 24.13 -12.27
C VAL A 249 -24.38 23.04 -13.32
N TYR A 250 -25.36 23.15 -14.22
CA TYR A 250 -25.63 22.10 -15.20
C TYR A 250 -25.69 22.62 -16.64
N ASN A 251 -25.39 21.72 -17.57
CA ASN A 251 -25.59 21.93 -19.00
C ASN A 251 -26.29 20.72 -19.60
N ILE A 252 -27.41 20.94 -20.30
CA ILE A 252 -28.11 19.90 -21.03
C ILE A 252 -27.58 19.91 -22.45
N VAL A 253 -26.95 18.81 -22.86
CA VAL A 253 -26.49 18.63 -24.23
C VAL A 253 -27.70 18.27 -25.06
N GLU A 254 -28.15 19.22 -25.87
CA GLU A 254 -29.27 19.02 -26.79
C GLU A 254 -28.94 17.89 -27.76
N ASN A 255 -29.87 16.95 -27.88
CA ASN A 255 -29.78 15.90 -28.88
C ASN A 255 -30.16 16.55 -30.22
N ASN A 256 -29.20 16.74 -31.12
CA ASN A 256 -29.42 17.30 -32.46
C ASN A 256 -30.28 16.34 -33.31
N GLN A 257 -31.56 16.18 -33.00
CA GLN A 257 -32.53 15.57 -33.87
C GLN A 257 -32.94 16.62 -34.92
N LYS A 258 -32.17 16.68 -36.02
CA LYS A 258 -32.78 17.13 -37.28
C LYS A 258 -33.73 16.01 -37.71
N LEU A 259 -35.00 16.16 -37.34
CA LEU A 259 -36.09 15.48 -38.03
C LEU A 259 -36.16 16.09 -39.44
N GLU A 260 -35.52 15.45 -40.40
CA GLU A 260 -35.90 15.59 -41.82
C GLU A 260 -37.05 14.62 -42.13
#